data_AF-A0A3D4JI61-F1
#
_entry.id   AF-A0A3D4JI61-F1
#
_cell.length_a   1.000
_cell.length_b   1.000
_cell.length_c   1.000
_cell.angle_alpha   90.00
_cell.angle_beta   90.00
_cell.angle_gamma   90.00
#
_symmetry.space_group_name_H-M   'P 1'
#
loop_
_entity.id
_entity.type
_entity.pdbx_description
1 polymer ?
#
loop_
_entity_poly.entity_id
_entity_poly.type
_entity_poly.pdbx_seq_one_letter_code
_entity_poly.pdbx_strand_id
1 'polypeptide(L)'
;MRLNEIKRIIAYASSRFLSLFITSVIAVYLTIVIANMGGYVDEMIKGGIEERIGIMLGSGWLKDEPLEERAKLIEEARLAMYEAEGLNQPFLLRTFLWLKNGITLDFGEARLMNTSRYGLDSSLVKDIILDNLPRTLLLFTTSNIFLFLISISIALTLPRQYGTWLDKFFVMLSPLSSAPPWFYGIFLIVFFAFQLRILPSGGMYGTDPSATQQYGSALVVLRHMILPVGAIFLSSFFQSVYSWRTFFLIYAEDDYVEMARARGLPKNKIEQNYLLRPALPNLLTSFSLLLISSWSGSMLLELVFRWPGMGLAFFTAVQAFDTPVIVGFTVIYAYMLALTVFILDVVYSLVDPRVKLNIDSQSKNATVQKTSADKKPRLFPRFKLGALPNIKFNPQHIRKSWQTALQRIWSATSNFFRELIKYPSAISGIIIISILVTSAIYISMNMSYEQSIRIWRSQDYDWTEYPKLAPPAWTNLFRREKLPTTLILSESNQEAVETSISESGDMIVKQSLFTFDYP
;
A
#
# COMPACT_ATOMS: atom_id res chain seq x y z
N MET A 1 28.21 7.71 -26.45
CA MET A 1 28.49 7.02 -25.16
C MET A 1 29.61 6.02 -25.38
N ARG A 2 30.65 6.02 -24.54
CA ARG A 2 31.77 5.06 -24.64
C ARG A 2 31.30 3.68 -24.15
N LEU A 3 31.81 2.59 -24.72
CA LEU A 3 31.42 1.20 -24.36
C LEU A 3 31.53 0.92 -22.84
N ASN A 4 32.49 1.55 -22.18
CA ASN A 4 32.71 1.46 -20.73
C ASN A 4 31.63 2.17 -19.91
N GLU A 5 31.00 3.23 -20.43
CA GLU A 5 29.89 3.92 -19.76
C GLU A 5 28.63 3.04 -19.79
N ILE A 6 28.38 2.40 -20.94
CA ILE A 6 27.24 1.47 -21.10
C ILE A 6 27.39 0.29 -20.14
N LYS A 7 28.57 -0.33 -20.06
CA LYS A 7 28.83 -1.43 -19.10
C LYS A 7 28.61 -1.01 -17.64
N ARG A 8 29.01 0.21 -17.25
CA ARG A 8 28.79 0.74 -15.89
C ARG A 8 27.31 0.98 -15.60
N ILE A 9 26.57 1.55 -16.56
CA ILE A 9 25.12 1.78 -16.43
C ILE A 9 24.39 0.45 -16.29
N ILE A 10 24.73 -0.54 -17.11
CA ILE A 10 24.14 -1.89 -17.03
C ILE A 10 24.45 -2.52 -15.66
N ALA A 11 25.70 -2.49 -15.20
CA ALA A 11 26.06 -3.06 -13.90
C ALA A 11 25.32 -2.39 -12.72
N TYR A 12 25.19 -1.06 -12.75
CA TYR A 12 24.42 -0.32 -11.76
C TYR A 12 22.93 -0.69 -11.82
N ALA A 13 22.33 -0.67 -13.02
CA ALA A 13 20.93 -1.03 -13.22
C ALA A 13 20.65 -2.47 -12.75
N SER A 14 21.49 -3.44 -13.10
CA SER A 14 21.36 -4.82 -12.64
C SER A 14 21.48 -4.96 -11.13
N SER A 15 22.46 -4.30 -10.50
CA SER A 15 22.60 -4.31 -9.04
C SER A 15 21.39 -3.69 -8.35
N ARG A 16 20.86 -2.60 -8.92
CA ARG A 16 19.70 -1.90 -8.36
C ARG A 16 18.43 -2.71 -8.52
N PHE A 17 18.22 -3.30 -9.68
CA PHE A 17 17.14 -4.24 -9.95
C PHE A 17 17.16 -5.40 -8.95
N LEU A 18 18.31 -6.04 -8.75
CA LEU A 18 18.44 -7.16 -7.81
C LEU A 18 18.12 -6.74 -6.36
N SER A 19 18.62 -5.57 -5.93
CA SER A 19 18.32 -5.03 -4.60
C SER A 19 16.83 -4.73 -4.41
N LEU A 20 16.18 -4.10 -5.40
CA LEU A 20 14.75 -3.81 -5.37
C LEU A 20 13.91 -5.10 -5.41
N PHE A 21 14.32 -6.07 -6.22
CA PHE A 21 13.66 -7.38 -6.30
C PHE A 21 13.72 -8.12 -4.97
N ILE A 22 14.90 -8.22 -4.35
CA ILE A 22 15.06 -8.87 -3.03
C ILE A 22 14.23 -8.14 -1.96
N THR A 23 14.28 -6.79 -1.96
CA THR A 23 13.51 -5.99 -1.00
C THR A 23 12.01 -6.19 -1.19
N SER A 24 11.54 -6.23 -2.44
CA SER A 24 10.14 -6.48 -2.77
C SER A 24 9.69 -7.88 -2.38
N VAL A 25 10.51 -8.91 -2.62
CA VAL A 25 10.22 -10.30 -2.19
C VAL A 25 10.10 -10.40 -0.67
N ILE A 26 11.01 -9.77 0.08
CA ILE A 26 10.95 -9.75 1.56
C ILE A 26 9.69 -9.00 2.03
N ALA A 27 9.41 -7.84 1.44
CA ALA A 27 8.22 -7.05 1.77
C ALA A 27 6.95 -7.84 1.50
N VAL A 28 6.83 -8.47 0.32
CA VAL A 28 5.70 -9.32 -0.05
C VAL A 28 5.54 -10.47 0.95
N TYR A 29 6.62 -11.19 1.29
CA TYR A 29 6.54 -12.27 2.26
C TYR A 29 6.03 -11.80 3.62
N LEU A 30 6.57 -10.68 4.14
CA LEU A 30 6.09 -10.08 5.39
C LEU A 30 4.62 -9.67 5.30
N THR A 31 4.21 -9.08 4.18
CA THR A 31 2.82 -8.69 3.97
C THR A 31 1.90 -9.90 3.92
N ILE A 32 2.31 -11.00 3.29
CA ILE A 32 1.55 -12.25 3.27
C ILE A 32 1.38 -12.81 4.68
N VAL A 33 2.45 -12.82 5.50
CA VAL A 33 2.39 -13.26 6.91
C VAL A 33 1.42 -12.40 7.71
N ILE A 34 1.46 -11.07 7.52
CA ILE A 34 0.58 -10.12 8.20
C ILE A 34 -0.87 -10.29 7.72
N ALA A 35 -1.09 -10.43 6.42
CA ALA A 35 -2.42 -10.61 5.82
C ALA A 35 -3.08 -11.93 6.27
N ASN A 36 -2.28 -12.95 6.58
CA ASN A 36 -2.76 -14.19 7.19
C ASN A 36 -3.13 -14.02 8.69
N MET A 37 -2.92 -12.84 9.28
CA MET A 37 -3.31 -12.52 10.67
C MET A 37 -2.76 -13.52 11.71
N GLY A 38 -1.59 -14.11 11.45
CA GLY A 38 -1.00 -15.13 12.32
C GLY A 38 -1.74 -16.47 12.34
N GLY A 39 -2.48 -16.80 11.29
CA GLY A 39 -3.22 -18.05 11.14
C GLY A 39 -4.74 -17.92 11.28
N TYR A 40 -5.26 -16.74 11.62
CA TYR A 40 -6.71 -16.53 11.73
C TYR A 40 -7.45 -16.73 10.40
N VAL A 41 -6.78 -16.46 9.27
CA VAL A 41 -7.35 -16.77 7.94
C VAL A 41 -7.63 -18.27 7.79
N ASP A 42 -6.88 -19.15 8.46
CA ASP A 42 -7.15 -20.60 8.42
C ASP A 42 -8.46 -20.94 9.10
N GLU A 43 -8.80 -20.25 10.19
CA GLU A 43 -10.08 -20.42 10.86
C GLU A 43 -11.23 -19.93 9.98
N MET A 44 -11.03 -18.84 9.24
CA MET A 44 -12.00 -18.36 8.27
C MET A 44 -12.20 -19.34 7.10
N ILE A 45 -11.11 -19.91 6.58
CA ILE A 45 -11.19 -20.91 5.50
C ILE A 45 -11.92 -22.16 6.02
N LYS A 46 -11.58 -22.63 7.22
CA LYS A 46 -12.29 -23.76 7.85
C LYS A 46 -13.78 -23.45 8.02
N GLY A 47 -14.13 -22.26 8.52
CA GLY A 47 -15.51 -21.81 8.64
C GLY A 47 -16.25 -21.81 7.30
N GLY A 48 -15.62 -21.30 6.24
CA GLY A 48 -16.19 -21.31 4.89
C GLY A 48 -16.29 -22.71 4.26
N ILE A 49 -15.46 -23.67 4.67
CA ILE A 49 -15.59 -25.08 4.28
C ILE A 49 -16.79 -25.72 4.97
N GLU A 50 -16.96 -25.51 6.28
CA GLU A 50 -18.14 -26.00 6.99
C GLU A 50 -19.44 -25.40 6.43
N GLU A 51 -19.43 -24.10 6.11
CA GLU A 51 -20.58 -23.44 5.46
C GLU A 51 -20.90 -24.08 4.10
N ARG A 52 -19.90 -24.31 3.25
CA ARG A 52 -20.09 -24.98 1.95
C ARG A 52 -20.63 -26.39 2.11
N ILE A 53 -20.10 -27.17 3.04
CA ILE A 53 -20.62 -28.50 3.37
C ILE A 53 -22.08 -28.39 3.82
N GLY A 54 -22.41 -27.44 4.68
CA GLY A 54 -23.78 -27.16 5.12
C GLY A 54 -24.73 -26.83 3.96
N ILE A 55 -24.29 -25.98 3.02
CA ILE A 55 -25.06 -25.66 1.80
C ILE A 55 -25.25 -26.90 0.93
N MET A 56 -24.21 -27.71 0.74
CA MET A 56 -24.31 -28.96 -0.03
C MET A 56 -25.33 -29.90 0.60
N LEU A 57 -25.25 -30.13 1.91
CA LEU A 57 -26.21 -30.97 2.64
C LEU A 57 -27.64 -30.41 2.51
N GLY A 58 -27.81 -29.09 2.65
CA GLY A 58 -29.10 -28.42 2.48
C GLY A 58 -29.66 -28.51 1.06
N SER A 59 -28.80 -28.67 0.04
CA SER A 59 -29.21 -28.89 -1.35
C SER A 59 -29.63 -30.34 -1.66
N GLY A 60 -29.58 -31.24 -0.67
CA GLY A 60 -29.93 -32.66 -0.82
C GLY A 60 -28.73 -33.56 -1.10
N TRP A 61 -27.50 -33.07 -0.99
CA TRP A 61 -26.31 -33.91 -1.06
C TRP A 61 -26.34 -34.94 0.08
N LEU A 62 -26.23 -36.23 -0.27
CA LEU A 62 -26.28 -37.38 0.64
C LEU A 62 -27.67 -37.67 1.27
N LYS A 63 -28.77 -37.17 0.69
CA LYS A 63 -30.14 -37.39 1.22
C LYS A 63 -30.58 -38.86 1.23
N ASP A 64 -30.03 -39.70 0.35
CA ASP A 64 -30.43 -41.10 0.19
C ASP A 64 -29.49 -42.09 0.93
N GLU A 65 -28.37 -41.61 1.47
CA GLU A 65 -27.34 -42.46 2.09
C GLU A 65 -27.69 -42.84 3.55
N PRO A 66 -27.20 -43.98 4.08
CA PRO A 66 -27.32 -44.31 5.50
C PRO A 66 -26.57 -43.33 6.43
N LEU A 67 -27.07 -43.10 7.64
CA LEU A 67 -26.53 -42.10 8.59
C LEU A 67 -25.02 -42.24 8.88
N GLU A 68 -24.53 -43.47 9.06
CA GLU A 68 -23.11 -43.74 9.30
C GLU A 68 -22.24 -43.47 8.07
N GLU A 69 -22.79 -43.67 6.87
CA GLU A 69 -22.11 -43.46 5.60
C GLU A 69 -22.07 -41.96 5.24
N ARG A 70 -23.13 -41.21 5.55
CA ARG A 70 -23.15 -39.74 5.46
C ARG A 70 -22.02 -39.11 6.26
N ALA A 71 -21.85 -39.52 7.52
CA ALA A 71 -20.81 -38.96 8.39
C ALA A 71 -19.40 -39.17 7.82
N LYS A 72 -19.13 -40.35 7.25
CA LYS A 72 -17.85 -40.66 6.60
C LYS A 72 -17.63 -39.81 5.35
N LEU A 73 -18.64 -39.67 4.49
CA LEU A 73 -18.53 -38.90 3.25
C LEU A 73 -18.38 -37.39 3.53
N ILE A 74 -19.02 -36.88 4.59
CA ILE A 74 -18.84 -35.50 5.05
C ILE A 74 -17.39 -35.28 5.54
N GLU A 75 -16.85 -36.18 6.36
CA GLU A 75 -15.46 -36.08 6.82
C GLU A 75 -14.46 -36.19 5.66
N GLU A 76 -14.70 -37.10 4.73
CA GLU A 76 -13.85 -37.27 3.54
C GLU A 76 -13.84 -35.99 2.68
N ALA A 77 -15.02 -35.42 2.43
CA ALA A 77 -15.13 -34.16 1.70
C ALA A 77 -14.45 -33.00 2.44
N ARG A 78 -14.61 -32.92 3.76
CA ARG A 78 -13.93 -31.91 4.59
C ARG A 78 -12.42 -32.03 4.49
N LEU A 79 -11.88 -33.24 4.64
CA LEU A 79 -10.44 -33.50 4.54
C LEU A 79 -9.91 -33.17 3.14
N ALA A 80 -10.64 -33.54 2.08
CA ALA A 80 -10.29 -33.20 0.71
C ALA A 80 -10.26 -31.68 0.48
N MET A 81 -11.22 -30.93 1.04
CA MET A 81 -11.22 -29.46 0.98
C MET A 81 -10.08 -28.83 1.80
N TYR A 82 -9.75 -29.39 2.97
CA TYR A 82 -8.59 -28.97 3.76
C TYR A 82 -7.28 -29.19 3.02
N GLU A 83 -7.15 -30.32 2.32
CA GLU A 83 -5.98 -30.61 1.50
C GLU A 83 -5.89 -29.66 0.29
N ALA A 84 -7.01 -29.38 -0.38
CA ALA A 84 -7.06 -28.45 -1.51
C ALA A 84 -6.63 -27.02 -1.14
N GLU A 85 -6.99 -26.55 0.07
CA GLU A 85 -6.57 -25.24 0.59
C GLU A 85 -5.18 -25.27 1.27
N GLY A 86 -4.54 -26.44 1.37
CA GLY A 86 -3.24 -26.64 2.00
C GLY A 86 -3.25 -26.45 3.53
N LEU A 87 -4.41 -26.59 4.18
CA LEU A 87 -4.56 -26.49 5.64
C LEU A 87 -3.86 -27.61 6.41
N ASN A 88 -3.50 -28.70 5.72
CA ASN A 88 -2.71 -29.82 6.24
C ASN A 88 -1.20 -29.51 6.35
N GLN A 89 -0.72 -28.42 5.75
CA GLN A 89 0.70 -28.06 5.75
C GLN A 89 1.06 -27.10 6.89
N PRO A 90 2.30 -27.12 7.40
CA PRO A 90 2.76 -26.14 8.37
C PRO A 90 2.59 -24.70 7.85
N PHE A 91 2.08 -23.80 8.69
CA PHE A 91 1.79 -22.40 8.36
C PHE A 91 2.91 -21.68 7.59
N LEU A 92 4.16 -21.83 8.04
CA LEU A 92 5.32 -21.20 7.41
C LEU A 92 5.58 -21.73 6.00
N LEU A 93 5.39 -23.03 5.80
CA LEU A 93 5.58 -23.68 4.50
C LEU A 93 4.49 -23.23 3.51
N ARG A 94 3.24 -23.15 3.96
CA ARG A 94 2.13 -22.62 3.13
C ARG A 94 2.34 -21.15 2.77
N THR A 95 2.77 -20.32 3.72
CA THR A 95 3.10 -18.90 3.46
C THR A 95 4.23 -18.79 2.42
N PHE A 96 5.23 -19.67 2.48
CA PHE A 96 6.28 -19.71 1.47
C PHE A 96 5.78 -20.16 0.09
N LEU A 97 4.81 -21.08 0.02
CA LEU A 97 4.14 -21.42 -1.23
C LEU A 97 3.36 -20.25 -1.80
N TRP A 98 2.67 -19.46 -0.97
CA TRP A 98 2.02 -18.22 -1.41
C TRP A 98 3.03 -17.20 -1.94
N LEU A 99 4.23 -17.11 -1.35
CA LEU A 99 5.31 -16.30 -1.90
C LEU A 99 5.77 -16.80 -3.27
N LYS A 100 5.98 -18.11 -3.41
CA LYS A 100 6.35 -18.73 -4.69
C LYS A 100 5.29 -18.42 -5.75
N ASN A 101 4.03 -18.65 -5.42
CA ASN A 101 2.86 -18.38 -6.25
C ASN A 101 2.75 -16.90 -6.63
N GLY A 102 3.02 -16.00 -5.68
CA GLY A 102 3.07 -14.55 -5.92
C GLY A 102 4.20 -14.14 -6.88
N ILE A 103 5.39 -14.76 -6.76
CA ILE A 103 6.51 -14.54 -7.68
C ILE A 103 6.19 -15.07 -9.08
N THR A 104 5.48 -16.20 -9.20
CA THR A 104 5.05 -16.77 -10.49
C THR A 104 3.80 -16.11 -11.06
N LEU A 105 3.18 -15.15 -10.35
CA LEU A 105 1.91 -14.51 -10.69
C LEU A 105 0.75 -15.52 -10.85
N ASP A 106 0.81 -16.62 -10.09
CA ASP A 106 -0.20 -17.66 -10.05
C ASP A 106 -0.95 -17.58 -8.72
N PHE A 107 -1.96 -16.70 -8.68
CA PHE A 107 -2.72 -16.41 -7.48
C PHE A 107 -3.94 -17.35 -7.28
N GLY A 108 -4.16 -18.28 -8.20
CA GLY A 108 -5.34 -19.13 -8.23
C GLY A 108 -6.63 -18.39 -8.62
N GLU A 109 -7.75 -18.92 -8.14
CA GLU A 109 -9.09 -18.42 -8.41
C GLU A 109 -9.62 -17.55 -7.26
N ALA A 110 -10.36 -16.52 -7.62
CA ALA A 110 -11.17 -15.74 -6.71
C ALA A 110 -12.38 -16.56 -6.28
N ARG A 111 -12.77 -16.40 -5.01
CA ARG A 111 -13.86 -17.18 -4.42
C ARG A 111 -15.23 -16.62 -4.75
N LEU A 112 -15.32 -15.29 -4.83
CA LEU A 112 -16.60 -14.58 -4.97
C LEU A 112 -16.59 -13.59 -6.14
N MET A 113 -15.41 -13.26 -6.66
CA MET A 113 -15.27 -12.32 -7.76
C MET A 113 -15.05 -13.06 -9.08
N ASN A 114 -15.68 -12.56 -10.12
CA ASN A 114 -15.40 -12.91 -11.50
C ASN A 114 -15.16 -11.62 -12.30
N THR A 115 -14.40 -11.74 -13.37
CA THR A 115 -14.34 -10.71 -14.40
C THR A 115 -14.84 -11.29 -15.72
N SER A 116 -15.55 -10.48 -16.48
CA SER A 116 -15.93 -10.83 -17.86
C SER A 116 -15.01 -10.04 -18.79
N ARG A 117 -13.96 -10.71 -19.28
CA ARG A 117 -12.98 -10.11 -20.19
C ARG A 117 -13.19 -10.69 -21.58
N TYR A 118 -13.49 -9.83 -22.56
CA TYR A 118 -13.81 -10.24 -23.95
C TYR A 118 -15.01 -11.21 -24.07
N GLY A 119 -15.97 -11.15 -23.14
CA GLY A 119 -17.15 -12.02 -23.14
C GLY A 119 -16.89 -13.44 -22.61
N LEU A 120 -15.73 -13.66 -21.99
CA LEU A 120 -15.41 -14.88 -21.25
C LEU A 120 -15.36 -14.55 -19.76
N ASP A 121 -16.13 -15.28 -18.98
CA ASP A 121 -16.12 -15.16 -17.52
C ASP A 121 -14.93 -15.94 -16.96
N SER A 122 -14.09 -15.25 -16.19
CA SER A 122 -12.91 -15.81 -15.53
C SER A 122 -12.93 -15.48 -14.04
N SER A 123 -12.76 -16.50 -13.21
CA SER A 123 -12.51 -16.38 -11.76
C SER A 123 -11.02 -16.19 -11.46
N LEU A 124 -10.12 -16.28 -12.44
CA LEU A 124 -8.69 -16.19 -12.18
C LEU A 124 -8.31 -14.80 -11.67
N VAL A 125 -7.63 -14.75 -10.53
CA VAL A 125 -7.22 -13.49 -9.88
C VAL A 125 -6.33 -12.65 -10.80
N LYS A 126 -5.45 -13.30 -11.58
CA LYS A 126 -4.61 -12.63 -12.58
C LYS A 126 -5.45 -11.88 -13.62
N ASP A 127 -6.54 -12.48 -14.09
CA ASP A 127 -7.41 -11.84 -15.10
C ASP A 127 -8.17 -10.67 -14.50
N ILE A 128 -8.65 -10.81 -13.27
CA ILE A 128 -9.27 -9.72 -12.51
C ILE A 128 -8.30 -8.54 -12.40
N ILE A 129 -7.04 -8.78 -12.02
CA ILE A 129 -6.04 -7.72 -11.91
C ILE A 129 -5.75 -7.08 -13.28
N LEU A 130 -5.53 -7.89 -14.32
CA LEU A 130 -5.21 -7.40 -15.66
C LEU A 130 -6.36 -6.64 -16.32
N ASP A 131 -7.60 -6.89 -15.92
CA ASP A 131 -8.78 -6.14 -16.38
C ASP A 131 -8.92 -4.79 -15.66
N ASN A 132 -8.61 -4.75 -14.36
CA ASN A 132 -8.77 -3.55 -13.53
C ASN A 132 -7.58 -2.57 -13.59
N LEU A 133 -6.33 -3.07 -13.71
CA LEU A 133 -5.12 -2.25 -13.71
C LEU A 133 -5.11 -1.17 -14.81
N PRO A 134 -5.41 -1.48 -16.09
CA PRO A 134 -5.43 -0.46 -17.14
C PRO A 134 -6.49 0.63 -16.91
N ARG A 135 -7.60 0.29 -16.24
CA ARG A 135 -8.70 1.22 -15.98
C ARG A 135 -8.35 2.22 -14.88
N THR A 136 -7.65 1.78 -13.83
CA THR A 136 -7.06 2.67 -12.82
C THR A 136 -6.01 3.58 -13.44
N LEU A 137 -5.08 3.02 -14.23
CA LEU A 137 -4.06 3.81 -14.92
C LEU A 137 -4.68 4.87 -15.84
N LEU A 138 -5.65 4.47 -16.65
CA LEU A 138 -6.34 5.38 -17.56
C LEU A 138 -6.96 6.57 -16.80
N LEU A 139 -7.61 6.33 -15.66
CA LEU A 139 -8.21 7.41 -14.88
C LEU A 139 -7.18 8.31 -14.21
N PHE A 140 -6.29 7.73 -13.39
CA PHE A 140 -5.39 8.50 -12.55
C PHE A 140 -4.22 9.09 -13.32
N THR A 141 -3.64 8.36 -14.29
CA THR A 141 -2.57 8.91 -15.12
C THR A 141 -3.07 10.08 -15.96
N THR A 142 -4.25 9.98 -16.59
CA THR A 142 -4.82 11.08 -17.36
C THR A 142 -5.09 12.30 -16.48
N SER A 143 -5.71 12.08 -15.31
CA SER A 143 -6.01 13.15 -14.35
C SER A 143 -4.75 13.85 -13.87
N ASN A 144 -3.75 13.07 -13.46
CA ASN A 144 -2.52 13.63 -12.91
C ASN A 144 -1.67 14.32 -13.98
N ILE A 145 -1.55 13.77 -15.19
CA ILE A 145 -0.82 14.44 -16.29
C ILE A 145 -1.49 15.78 -16.60
N PHE A 146 -2.82 15.80 -16.70
CA PHE A 146 -3.57 17.03 -16.96
C PHE A 146 -3.35 18.07 -15.85
N LEU A 147 -3.45 17.65 -14.58
CA LEU A 147 -3.14 18.47 -13.41
C LEU A 147 -1.70 19.02 -13.47
N PHE A 148 -0.72 18.15 -13.67
CA PHE A 148 0.70 18.50 -13.71
C PHE A 148 1.00 19.54 -14.78
N LEU A 149 0.58 19.29 -16.02
CA LEU A 149 0.84 20.19 -17.15
C LEU A 149 0.21 21.56 -16.95
N ILE A 150 -1.05 21.61 -16.50
CA ILE A 150 -1.75 22.89 -16.30
C ILE A 150 -1.17 23.64 -15.10
N SER A 151 -0.95 22.96 -13.98
CA SER A 151 -0.42 23.62 -12.78
C SER A 151 0.95 24.24 -13.02
N ILE A 152 1.86 23.54 -13.72
CA ILE A 152 3.19 24.08 -14.05
C ILE A 152 3.07 25.23 -15.05
N SER A 153 2.24 25.09 -16.09
CA SER A 153 2.07 26.13 -17.11
C SER A 153 1.58 27.44 -16.51
N ILE A 154 0.63 27.37 -15.57
CA ILE A 154 0.15 28.54 -14.84
C ILE A 154 1.24 29.05 -13.88
N ALA A 155 1.82 28.17 -13.07
CA ALA A 155 2.80 28.54 -12.05
C ALA A 155 4.06 29.20 -12.62
N LEU A 156 4.53 28.79 -13.81
CA LEU A 156 5.70 29.37 -14.47
C LEU A 156 5.51 30.86 -14.78
N THR A 157 4.27 31.32 -14.95
CA THR A 157 3.95 32.72 -15.26
C THR A 157 3.75 33.59 -14.03
N LEU A 158 3.65 33.01 -12.83
CA LEU A 158 3.37 33.75 -11.59
C LEU A 158 4.56 34.52 -11.01
N PRO A 159 5.85 34.12 -11.16
CA PRO A 159 6.98 34.90 -10.65
C PRO A 159 7.02 36.35 -11.15
N ARG A 160 6.64 36.58 -12.42
CA ARG A 160 6.54 37.94 -13.00
C ARG A 160 5.29 38.71 -12.56
N GLN A 161 4.33 38.03 -11.96
CA GLN A 161 3.06 38.56 -11.47
C GLN A 161 3.06 38.58 -9.93
N TYR A 162 4.23 38.49 -9.29
CA TYR A 162 4.33 38.45 -7.84
C TYR A 162 3.61 39.65 -7.21
N GLY A 163 2.76 39.37 -6.23
CA GLY A 163 1.95 40.37 -5.53
C GLY A 163 0.70 40.86 -6.27
N THR A 164 0.47 40.44 -7.52
CA THR A 164 -0.77 40.76 -8.25
C THR A 164 -1.98 40.01 -7.68
N TRP A 165 -3.18 40.37 -8.12
CA TRP A 165 -4.40 39.66 -7.73
C TRP A 165 -4.40 38.19 -8.18
N LEU A 166 -3.89 37.86 -9.37
CA LEU A 166 -3.78 36.47 -9.83
C LEU A 166 -2.87 35.64 -8.92
N ASP A 167 -1.75 36.22 -8.51
CA ASP A 167 -0.82 35.59 -7.58
C ASP A 167 -1.46 35.33 -6.20
N LYS A 168 -2.11 36.36 -5.65
CA LYS A 168 -2.85 36.26 -4.38
C LYS A 168 -4.02 35.27 -4.46
N PHE A 169 -4.69 35.18 -5.62
CA PHE A 169 -5.82 34.27 -5.84
C PHE A 169 -5.42 32.80 -5.64
N PHE A 170 -4.31 32.35 -6.23
CA PHE A 170 -3.84 30.98 -6.06
C PHE A 170 -3.34 30.69 -4.65
N VAL A 171 -2.69 31.66 -3.99
CA VAL A 171 -2.29 31.53 -2.58
C VAL A 171 -3.52 31.40 -1.69
N MET A 172 -4.52 32.27 -1.87
CA MET A 172 -5.74 32.32 -1.08
C MET A 172 -6.59 31.04 -1.22
N LEU A 173 -6.64 30.47 -2.43
CA LEU A 173 -7.43 29.26 -2.71
C LEU A 173 -6.66 27.95 -2.49
N SER A 174 -5.34 28.00 -2.21
CA SER A 174 -4.56 26.78 -1.90
C SER A 174 -5.19 25.89 -0.80
N PRO A 175 -5.82 26.42 0.27
CA PRO A 175 -6.45 25.57 1.28
C PRO A 175 -7.64 24.75 0.77
N LEU A 176 -8.28 25.15 -0.34
CA LEU A 176 -9.36 24.39 -0.95
C LEU A 176 -8.86 22.99 -1.36
N SER A 177 -7.62 22.87 -1.80
CA SER A 177 -6.99 21.58 -2.11
C SER A 177 -6.66 20.71 -0.87
N SER A 178 -7.13 21.05 0.33
CA SER A 178 -6.99 20.19 1.52
C SER A 178 -7.99 19.03 1.53
N ALA A 179 -9.14 19.19 0.86
CA ALA A 179 -10.16 18.15 0.80
C ALA A 179 -9.79 17.07 -0.24
N PRO A 180 -10.02 15.79 0.07
CA PRO A 180 -9.63 14.68 -0.81
C PRO A 180 -10.47 14.63 -2.11
N PRO A 181 -9.98 13.98 -3.17
CA PRO A 181 -10.69 13.87 -4.45
C PRO A 181 -12.14 13.38 -4.34
N TRP A 182 -12.40 12.32 -3.56
CA TRP A 182 -13.74 11.74 -3.42
C TRP A 182 -14.76 12.73 -2.85
N PHE A 183 -14.33 13.67 -2.00
CA PHE A 183 -15.18 14.70 -1.41
C PHE A 183 -15.72 15.63 -2.49
N TYR A 184 -14.83 16.15 -3.36
CA TYR A 184 -15.22 16.93 -4.53
C TYR A 184 -16.11 16.12 -5.48
N GLY A 185 -15.82 14.82 -5.62
CA GLY A 185 -16.61 13.92 -6.44
C GLY A 185 -18.09 13.91 -6.07
N ILE A 186 -18.41 13.88 -4.77
CA ILE A 186 -19.80 13.90 -4.29
C ILE A 186 -20.54 15.17 -4.75
N PHE A 187 -19.95 16.36 -4.58
CA PHE A 187 -20.57 17.61 -5.02
C PHE A 187 -20.73 17.68 -6.54
N LEU A 188 -19.70 17.24 -7.27
CA LEU A 188 -19.73 17.19 -8.72
C LEU A 188 -20.84 16.26 -9.23
N ILE A 189 -21.04 15.11 -8.60
CA ILE A 189 -22.14 14.20 -8.92
C ILE A 189 -23.49 14.86 -8.64
N VAL A 190 -23.70 15.41 -7.45
CA VAL A 190 -24.97 16.06 -7.07
C VAL A 190 -25.33 17.18 -8.04
N PHE A 191 -24.36 18.02 -8.40
CA PHE A 191 -24.60 19.16 -9.26
C PHE A 191 -24.74 18.77 -10.74
N PHE A 192 -23.79 18.02 -11.30
CA PHE A 192 -23.75 17.76 -12.74
C PHE A 192 -24.59 16.56 -13.18
N ALA A 193 -24.68 15.51 -12.35
CA ALA A 193 -25.41 14.30 -12.69
C ALA A 193 -26.87 14.35 -12.22
N PHE A 194 -27.14 14.84 -11.01
CA PHE A 194 -28.52 14.87 -10.48
C PHE A 194 -29.27 16.17 -10.81
N GLN A 195 -28.67 17.33 -10.53
CA GLN A 195 -29.35 18.61 -10.74
C GLN A 195 -29.39 19.00 -12.22
N LEU A 196 -28.24 19.02 -12.90
CA LEU A 196 -28.15 19.42 -14.32
C LEU A 196 -28.41 18.26 -15.30
N ARG A 197 -28.22 17.00 -14.87
CA ARG A 197 -28.41 15.80 -15.70
C ARG A 197 -27.61 15.79 -17.01
N ILE A 198 -26.45 16.47 -17.03
CA ILE A 198 -25.60 16.58 -18.23
C ILE A 198 -24.49 15.54 -18.26
N LEU A 199 -24.00 15.10 -17.09
CA LEU A 199 -22.89 14.16 -16.95
C LEU A 199 -23.32 12.90 -16.20
N PRO A 200 -22.71 11.74 -16.49
CA PRO A 200 -23.01 10.50 -15.78
C PRO A 200 -22.52 10.59 -14.32
N SER A 201 -23.22 9.94 -13.40
CA SER A 201 -22.85 9.91 -11.98
C SER A 201 -21.67 8.97 -11.67
N GLY A 202 -21.39 8.00 -12.53
CA GLY A 202 -20.34 7.01 -12.33
C GLY A 202 -20.36 5.90 -13.37
N GLY A 203 -19.50 4.90 -13.17
CA GLY A 203 -19.23 3.81 -14.10
C GLY A 203 -18.23 4.22 -15.20
N MET A 204 -17.61 3.23 -15.85
CA MET A 204 -16.79 3.45 -17.05
C MET A 204 -17.64 3.50 -18.33
N TYR A 205 -18.78 2.82 -18.30
CA TYR A 205 -19.79 2.80 -19.35
C TYR A 205 -21.16 3.09 -18.73
N GLY A 206 -22.05 3.70 -19.52
CA GLY A 206 -23.44 3.92 -19.12
C GLY A 206 -24.27 2.64 -19.20
N THR A 207 -25.49 2.68 -18.68
CA THR A 207 -26.45 1.57 -18.75
C THR A 207 -27.11 1.41 -20.11
N ASP A 208 -26.93 2.38 -21.01
CA ASP A 208 -27.49 2.38 -22.37
C ASP A 208 -26.46 1.83 -23.38
N PRO A 209 -26.64 0.60 -23.88
CA PRO A 209 -25.72 0.00 -24.85
C PRO A 209 -25.73 0.73 -26.20
N SER A 210 -26.80 1.47 -26.52
CA SER A 210 -26.94 2.18 -27.79
C SER A 210 -25.97 3.36 -27.91
N ALA A 211 -25.61 3.98 -26.78
CA ALA A 211 -24.63 5.07 -26.74
C ALA A 211 -23.23 4.63 -27.20
N THR A 212 -22.83 3.39 -26.86
CA THR A 212 -21.55 2.82 -27.30
C THR A 212 -21.54 2.54 -28.79
N GLN A 213 -22.67 2.09 -29.35
CA GLN A 213 -22.83 1.84 -30.78
C GLN A 213 -22.89 3.14 -31.59
N GLN A 214 -23.46 4.21 -31.03
CA GLN A 214 -23.67 5.49 -31.72
C GLN A 214 -22.45 6.41 -31.70
N TYR A 215 -21.75 6.52 -30.57
CA TYR A 215 -20.67 7.50 -30.36
C TYR A 215 -19.27 6.89 -30.28
N GLY A 216 -19.18 5.55 -30.23
CA GLY A 216 -17.93 4.81 -30.04
C GLY A 216 -17.48 4.77 -28.57
N SER A 217 -16.88 3.64 -28.19
CA SER A 217 -16.50 3.34 -26.79
C SER A 217 -15.58 4.39 -26.15
N ALA A 218 -14.70 5.02 -26.93
CA ALA A 218 -13.76 6.02 -26.40
C ALA A 218 -14.45 7.30 -25.93
N LEU A 219 -15.45 7.80 -26.67
CA LEU A 219 -16.13 9.05 -26.36
C LEU A 219 -17.07 8.89 -25.15
N VAL A 220 -17.67 7.71 -25.00
CA VAL A 220 -18.41 7.32 -23.81
C VAL A 220 -17.49 7.33 -22.58
N VAL A 221 -16.33 6.67 -22.65
CA VAL A 221 -15.38 6.64 -21.53
C VAL A 221 -14.91 8.05 -21.17
N LEU A 222 -14.55 8.89 -22.15
CA LEU A 222 -14.16 10.28 -21.89
C LEU A 222 -15.25 11.06 -21.15
N ARG A 223 -16.52 10.91 -21.55
CA ARG A 223 -17.65 11.55 -20.86
C ARG A 223 -17.77 11.08 -19.41
N HIS A 224 -17.54 9.80 -19.14
CA HIS A 224 -17.58 9.23 -17.80
C HIS A 224 -16.35 9.62 -16.95
N MET A 225 -15.24 10.00 -17.57
CA MET A 225 -14.05 10.50 -16.88
C MET A 225 -14.17 11.96 -16.42
N ILE A 226 -15.07 12.77 -16.99
CA ILE A 226 -15.11 14.22 -16.73
C ILE A 226 -15.23 14.52 -15.22
N LEU A 227 -16.17 13.88 -14.53
CA LEU A 227 -16.38 14.11 -13.10
C LEU A 227 -15.23 13.58 -12.23
N PRO A 228 -14.76 12.32 -12.36
CA PRO A 228 -13.66 11.84 -11.53
C PRO A 228 -12.33 12.56 -11.82
N VAL A 229 -12.03 12.90 -13.08
CA VAL A 229 -10.88 13.74 -13.44
C VAL A 229 -11.02 15.13 -12.82
N GLY A 230 -12.21 15.74 -12.92
CA GLY A 230 -12.50 17.04 -12.32
C GLY A 230 -12.35 17.03 -10.80
N ALA A 231 -12.75 15.94 -10.13
CA ALA A 231 -12.62 15.76 -8.69
C ALA A 231 -11.15 15.70 -8.26
N ILE A 232 -10.33 14.91 -8.95
CA ILE A 232 -8.88 14.83 -8.72
C ILE A 232 -8.25 16.20 -8.98
N PHE A 233 -8.60 16.84 -10.10
CA PHE A 233 -8.09 18.16 -10.46
C PHE A 233 -8.38 19.20 -9.38
N LEU A 234 -9.63 19.38 -8.95
CA LEU A 234 -10.01 20.35 -7.91
C LEU A 234 -9.29 20.11 -6.59
N SER A 235 -9.16 18.84 -6.20
CA SER A 235 -8.52 18.46 -4.94
C SER A 235 -7.05 18.82 -4.84
N SER A 236 -6.36 19.08 -5.95
CA SER A 236 -4.91 19.32 -5.93
C SER A 236 -4.47 20.54 -6.74
N PHE A 237 -5.33 21.13 -7.56
CA PHE A 237 -4.98 22.18 -8.50
C PHE A 237 -4.38 23.43 -7.84
N PHE A 238 -5.08 24.03 -6.87
CA PHE A 238 -4.62 25.27 -6.25
C PHE A 238 -3.33 25.06 -5.45
N GLN A 239 -3.26 23.97 -4.68
CA GLN A 239 -2.04 23.61 -3.97
C GLN A 239 -0.87 23.35 -4.92
N SER A 240 -1.10 22.64 -6.02
CA SER A 240 -0.06 22.34 -7.01
C SER A 240 0.47 23.61 -7.67
N VAL A 241 -0.41 24.52 -8.09
CA VAL A 241 0.01 25.83 -8.63
C VAL A 241 0.80 26.61 -7.58
N TYR A 242 0.33 26.66 -6.34
CA TYR A 242 1.01 27.35 -5.25
C TYR A 242 2.41 26.79 -4.98
N SER A 243 2.57 25.46 -4.91
CA SER A 243 3.86 24.80 -4.71
C SER A 243 4.84 25.08 -5.85
N TRP A 244 4.42 24.91 -7.11
CA TRP A 244 5.28 25.18 -8.27
C TRP A 244 5.63 26.66 -8.39
N ARG A 245 4.69 27.56 -8.09
CA ARG A 245 4.91 29.00 -8.08
C ARG A 245 5.96 29.39 -7.05
N THR A 246 5.86 28.84 -5.83
CA THR A 246 6.85 29.08 -4.77
C THR A 246 8.24 28.60 -5.19
N PHE A 247 8.30 27.42 -5.83
CA PHE A 247 9.53 26.89 -6.39
C PHE A 247 10.13 27.82 -7.47
N PHE A 248 9.34 28.26 -8.45
CA PHE A 248 9.83 29.16 -9.50
C PHE A 248 10.20 30.56 -9.00
N LEU A 249 9.53 31.06 -7.96
CA LEU A 249 9.87 32.34 -7.34
C LEU A 249 11.27 32.33 -6.74
N ILE A 250 11.64 31.25 -6.04
CA ILE A 250 12.99 31.10 -5.47
C ILE A 250 14.04 31.11 -6.59
N TYR A 251 13.83 30.34 -7.67
CA TYR A 251 14.75 30.33 -8.81
C TYR A 251 14.80 31.69 -9.54
N ALA A 252 13.70 32.46 -9.49
CA ALA A 252 13.64 33.77 -10.11
C ALA A 252 14.48 34.84 -9.39
N GLU A 253 14.96 34.55 -8.19
CA GLU A 253 15.86 35.38 -7.38
C GLU A 253 17.35 35.04 -7.61
N ASP A 254 17.68 34.01 -8.41
CA ASP A 254 19.07 33.66 -8.70
C ASP A 254 19.76 34.69 -9.63
N ASP A 255 21.06 34.94 -9.40
CA ASP A 255 21.90 35.91 -10.13
C ASP A 255 21.86 35.76 -11.66
N TYR A 256 21.78 34.51 -12.16
CA TYR A 256 21.75 34.26 -13.61
C TYR A 256 20.42 34.68 -14.25
N VAL A 257 19.33 34.70 -13.48
CA VAL A 257 18.03 35.24 -13.91
C VAL A 257 18.04 36.75 -13.87
N GLU A 258 18.64 37.35 -12.84
CA GLU A 258 18.80 38.81 -12.75
C GLU A 258 19.67 39.35 -13.88
N MET A 259 20.79 38.69 -14.19
CA MET A 259 21.63 39.03 -15.34
C MET A 259 20.86 38.92 -16.66
N ALA A 260 20.04 37.90 -16.84
CA ALA A 260 19.18 37.74 -18.01
C ALA A 260 18.17 38.90 -18.15
N ARG A 261 17.61 39.39 -17.04
CA ARG A 261 16.74 40.58 -17.01
C ARG A 261 17.51 41.85 -17.33
N ALA A 262 18.69 42.06 -16.75
CA ALA A 262 19.53 43.22 -17.01
C ALA A 262 19.96 43.32 -18.49
N ARG A 263 20.13 42.17 -19.17
CA ARG A 263 20.37 42.10 -20.62
C ARG A 263 19.14 42.38 -21.49
N GLY A 264 17.98 42.66 -20.89
CA GLY A 264 16.74 42.98 -21.60
C GLY A 264 16.12 41.80 -22.34
N LEU A 265 16.39 40.55 -21.91
CA LEU A 265 15.79 39.38 -22.57
C LEU A 265 14.26 39.38 -22.39
N PRO A 266 13.50 38.96 -23.43
CA PRO A 266 12.04 38.92 -23.34
C PRO A 266 11.59 37.90 -22.28
N LYS A 267 10.50 38.22 -21.57
CA LYS A 267 9.98 37.43 -20.42
C LYS A 267 9.83 35.94 -20.75
N ASN A 268 9.29 35.60 -21.91
CA ASN A 268 9.11 34.21 -22.34
C ASN A 268 10.44 33.45 -22.48
N LYS A 269 11.53 34.11 -22.89
CA LYS A 269 12.87 33.50 -22.93
C LYS A 269 13.43 33.29 -21.53
N ILE A 270 13.17 34.21 -20.61
CA ILE A 270 13.55 34.08 -19.20
C ILE A 270 12.82 32.88 -18.58
N GLU A 271 11.51 32.79 -18.75
CA GLU A 271 10.69 31.68 -18.26
C GLU A 271 11.15 30.32 -18.81
N GLN A 272 11.31 30.19 -20.12
CA GLN A 272 11.69 28.91 -20.72
C GLN A 272 13.13 28.51 -20.44
N ASN A 273 14.09 29.42 -20.62
CA ASN A 273 15.51 29.06 -20.61
C ASN A 273 16.18 29.25 -19.25
N TYR A 274 15.67 30.17 -18.43
CA TYR A 274 16.29 30.55 -17.16
C TYR A 274 15.44 30.13 -15.95
N LEU A 275 14.17 29.73 -16.10
CA LEU A 275 13.40 29.13 -15.00
C LEU A 275 13.11 27.65 -15.27
N LEU A 276 12.45 27.34 -16.38
CA LEU A 276 11.97 25.99 -16.66
C LEU A 276 13.11 24.98 -16.91
N ARG A 277 14.11 25.34 -17.71
CA ARG A 277 15.25 24.45 -18.00
C ARG A 277 16.06 24.07 -16.75
N PRO A 278 16.47 25.01 -15.87
CA PRO A 278 17.11 24.66 -14.60
C PRO A 278 16.21 23.83 -13.67
N ALA A 279 14.89 24.00 -13.75
CA ALA A 279 13.91 23.25 -12.96
C ALA A 279 13.66 21.82 -13.44
N LEU A 280 14.11 21.44 -14.65
CA LEU A 280 13.83 20.12 -15.25
C LEU A 280 14.14 18.92 -14.34
N PRO A 281 15.26 18.88 -13.59
CA PRO A 281 15.52 17.77 -12.67
C PRO A 281 14.41 17.59 -11.62
N ASN A 282 13.94 18.69 -11.02
CA ASN A 282 12.84 18.65 -10.04
C ASN A 282 11.51 18.29 -10.71
N LEU A 283 11.26 18.79 -11.92
CA LEU A 283 10.07 18.41 -12.69
C LEU A 283 10.03 16.92 -13.01
N LEU A 284 11.18 16.33 -13.33
CA LEU A 284 11.30 14.88 -13.56
C LEU A 284 11.04 14.09 -12.29
N THR A 285 11.55 14.55 -11.15
CA THR A 285 11.24 13.96 -9.85
C THR A 285 9.74 13.95 -9.59
N SER A 286 9.08 15.10 -9.72
CA SER A 286 7.64 15.22 -9.48
C SER A 286 6.82 14.43 -10.49
N PHE A 287 7.21 14.43 -11.77
CA PHE A 287 6.57 13.60 -12.80
C PHE A 287 6.67 12.11 -12.47
N SER A 288 7.77 11.68 -11.85
CA SER A 288 7.96 10.29 -11.47
C SER A 288 7.15 9.89 -10.23
N LEU A 289 7.06 10.79 -9.24
CA LEU A 289 6.13 10.62 -8.11
C LEU A 289 4.67 10.55 -8.57
N LEU A 290 4.34 11.30 -9.63
CA LEU A 290 3.04 11.24 -10.28
C LEU A 290 2.76 9.88 -10.93
N LEU A 291 3.76 9.27 -11.57
CA LEU A 291 3.61 7.91 -12.10
C LEU A 291 3.34 6.93 -10.95
N ILE A 292 4.05 7.08 -9.82
CA ILE A 292 3.83 6.27 -8.60
C ILE A 292 2.40 6.39 -8.06
N SER A 293 1.86 7.61 -8.01
CA SER A 293 0.49 7.82 -7.56
C SER A 293 -0.55 7.26 -8.54
N SER A 294 -0.18 7.03 -9.81
CA SER A 294 -1.14 6.67 -10.85
C SER A 294 -1.73 5.26 -10.72
N TRP A 295 -0.94 4.20 -10.52
CA TRP A 295 -1.53 2.87 -10.24
C TRP A 295 -1.98 2.73 -8.78
N SER A 296 -1.44 3.52 -7.86
CA SER A 296 -1.88 3.49 -6.46
C SER A 296 -3.35 3.92 -6.37
N GLY A 297 -3.75 4.86 -7.24
CA GLY A 297 -5.12 5.30 -7.39
C GLY A 297 -5.72 5.86 -6.10
N SER A 298 -7.04 5.82 -6.03
CA SER A 298 -7.81 6.20 -4.84
C SER A 298 -9.03 5.31 -4.76
N MET A 299 -8.96 4.33 -3.87
CA MET A 299 -10.01 3.37 -3.57
C MET A 299 -11.37 4.04 -3.29
N LEU A 300 -11.37 5.09 -2.46
CA LEU A 300 -12.59 5.84 -2.16
C LEU A 300 -13.14 6.62 -3.35
N LEU A 301 -12.27 7.18 -4.20
CA LEU A 301 -12.73 7.87 -5.41
C LEU A 301 -13.35 6.88 -6.40
N GLU A 302 -12.70 5.74 -6.63
CA GLU A 302 -13.24 4.69 -7.50
C GLU A 302 -14.56 4.15 -6.95
N LEU A 303 -14.71 4.03 -5.63
CA LEU A 303 -15.97 3.66 -4.99
C LEU A 303 -17.08 4.68 -5.23
N VAL A 304 -16.82 5.97 -5.01
CA VAL A 304 -17.79 7.05 -5.20
C VAL A 304 -18.29 7.11 -6.64
N PHE A 305 -17.38 7.00 -7.61
CA PHE A 305 -17.72 7.01 -9.03
C PHE A 305 -18.05 5.63 -9.59
N ARG A 306 -18.06 4.56 -8.78
CA ARG A 306 -18.20 3.16 -9.24
C ARG A 306 -17.30 2.84 -10.45
N TRP A 307 -16.09 3.40 -10.46
CA TRP A 307 -15.12 3.19 -11.51
C TRP A 307 -14.52 1.79 -11.34
N PRO A 308 -14.58 0.90 -12.34
CA PRO A 308 -14.15 -0.49 -12.22
C PRO A 308 -12.62 -0.59 -12.33
N GLY A 309 -11.93 -0.03 -11.35
CA GLY A 309 -10.48 -0.07 -11.20
C GLY A 309 -10.03 -0.99 -10.07
N MET A 310 -8.71 -1.03 -9.85
CA MET A 310 -8.07 -1.87 -8.85
C MET A 310 -8.48 -1.52 -7.42
N GLY A 311 -8.71 -0.24 -7.13
CA GLY A 311 -9.13 0.21 -5.80
C GLY A 311 -10.51 -0.31 -5.44
N LEU A 312 -11.47 -0.18 -6.38
CA LEU A 312 -12.81 -0.75 -6.19
C LEU A 312 -12.76 -2.28 -6.06
N ALA A 313 -12.04 -2.97 -6.96
CA ALA A 313 -11.92 -4.43 -6.93
C ALA A 313 -11.28 -4.92 -5.61
N PHE A 314 -10.22 -4.25 -5.16
CA PHE A 314 -9.58 -4.55 -3.88
C PHE A 314 -10.52 -4.31 -2.69
N PHE A 315 -11.31 -3.22 -2.70
CA PHE A 315 -12.32 -2.98 -1.65
C PHE A 315 -13.34 -4.10 -1.58
N THR A 316 -13.89 -4.51 -2.72
CA THR A 316 -14.86 -5.59 -2.79
C THR A 316 -14.26 -6.90 -2.27
N ALA A 317 -13.02 -7.21 -2.63
CA ALA A 317 -12.32 -8.40 -2.13
C ALA A 317 -12.12 -8.37 -0.60
N VAL A 318 -11.76 -7.21 -0.04
CA VAL A 318 -11.59 -7.05 1.41
C VAL A 318 -12.92 -7.24 2.13
N GLN A 319 -14.01 -6.64 1.64
CA GLN A 319 -15.34 -6.78 2.24
C GLN A 319 -15.88 -8.21 2.14
N ALA A 320 -15.51 -8.92 1.08
CA ALA A 320 -15.89 -10.30 0.84
C ALA A 320 -14.91 -11.33 1.43
N PHE A 321 -13.85 -10.87 2.11
CA PHE A 321 -12.75 -11.70 2.63
C PHE A 321 -12.15 -12.67 1.59
N ASP A 322 -12.07 -12.25 0.33
CA ASP A 322 -11.53 -13.04 -0.77
C ASP A 322 -9.99 -13.01 -0.74
N THR A 323 -9.41 -13.87 0.11
CA THR A 323 -7.97 -13.89 0.41
C THR A 323 -7.07 -13.99 -0.83
N PRO A 324 -7.32 -14.90 -1.80
CA PRO A 324 -6.53 -14.97 -3.03
C PRO A 324 -6.44 -13.64 -3.77
N VAL A 325 -7.58 -12.94 -3.87
CA VAL A 325 -7.66 -11.62 -4.52
C VAL A 325 -6.89 -10.58 -3.72
N ILE A 326 -7.11 -10.48 -2.40
CA ILE A 326 -6.42 -9.53 -1.52
C ILE A 326 -4.89 -9.69 -1.62
N VAL A 327 -4.40 -10.93 -1.53
CA VAL A 327 -2.96 -11.23 -1.67
C VAL A 327 -2.47 -10.86 -3.05
N GLY A 328 -3.20 -11.24 -4.11
CA GLY A 328 -2.85 -10.93 -5.50
C GLY A 328 -2.68 -9.43 -5.76
N PHE A 329 -3.66 -8.61 -5.37
CA PHE A 329 -3.58 -7.15 -5.49
C PHE A 329 -2.41 -6.57 -4.68
N THR A 330 -2.18 -7.07 -3.47
CA THR A 330 -1.10 -6.60 -2.60
C THR A 330 0.29 -6.86 -3.20
N VAL A 331 0.50 -8.07 -3.76
CA VAL A 331 1.72 -8.44 -4.46
C VAL A 331 1.93 -7.54 -5.68
N ILE A 332 0.88 -7.32 -6.48
CA ILE A 332 0.96 -6.48 -7.67
C ILE A 332 1.24 -5.02 -7.32
N TYR A 333 0.65 -4.46 -6.26
CA TYR A 333 1.00 -3.13 -5.77
C TYR A 333 2.48 -3.03 -5.38
N ALA A 334 3.01 -4.04 -4.68
CA ALA A 334 4.42 -4.08 -4.31
C ALA A 334 5.35 -4.13 -5.55
N TYR A 335 4.98 -4.91 -6.56
CA TYR A 335 5.74 -5.00 -7.82
C TYR A 335 5.65 -3.72 -8.65
N MET A 336 4.48 -3.08 -8.72
CA MET A 336 4.32 -1.79 -9.39
C MET A 336 5.17 -0.71 -8.72
N LEU A 337 5.17 -0.65 -7.39
CA LEU A 337 6.02 0.28 -6.64
C LEU A 337 7.51 0.03 -6.92
N ALA A 338 7.96 -1.23 -6.84
CA ALA A 338 9.35 -1.60 -7.14
C ALA A 338 9.74 -1.25 -8.59
N LEU A 339 8.86 -1.55 -9.55
CA LEU A 339 9.04 -1.24 -10.96
C LEU A 339 9.20 0.27 -11.17
N THR A 340 8.41 1.10 -10.48
CA THR A 340 8.61 2.54 -10.59
C THR A 340 9.89 3.05 -10.02
N VAL A 341 10.25 2.61 -8.83
CA VAL A 341 11.47 3.08 -8.19
C VAL A 341 12.65 2.72 -9.11
N PHE A 342 12.60 1.54 -9.74
CA PHE A 342 13.55 1.15 -10.75
C PHE A 342 13.54 2.05 -12.00
N ILE A 343 12.38 2.30 -12.60
CA ILE A 343 12.24 3.21 -13.76
C ILE A 343 12.79 4.59 -13.41
N LEU A 344 12.50 5.07 -12.20
CA LEU A 344 12.93 6.37 -11.72
C LEU A 344 14.45 6.46 -11.54
N ASP A 345 15.06 5.44 -10.94
CA ASP A 345 16.52 5.35 -10.82
C ASP A 345 17.19 5.35 -12.22
N VAL A 346 16.57 4.67 -13.20
CA VAL A 346 17.03 4.69 -14.60
C VAL A 346 16.90 6.08 -15.20
N VAL A 347 15.74 6.73 -15.09
CA VAL A 347 15.49 8.09 -15.61
C VAL A 347 16.47 9.09 -15.01
N TYR A 348 16.69 9.07 -13.69
CA TYR A 348 17.67 9.94 -13.04
C TYR A 348 19.09 9.68 -13.53
N SER A 349 19.48 8.41 -13.74
CA SER A 349 20.82 8.08 -14.26
C SER A 349 21.06 8.61 -15.68
N LEU A 350 20.00 8.74 -16.48
CA LEU A 350 20.04 9.27 -17.84
C LEU A 350 20.06 10.79 -17.85
N VAL A 351 19.23 11.43 -17.03
CA VAL A 351 19.02 12.89 -17.08
C VAL A 351 20.03 13.66 -16.23
N ASP A 352 20.38 13.17 -15.04
CA ASP A 352 21.33 13.87 -14.17
C ASP A 352 22.72 13.19 -14.16
N PRO A 353 23.71 13.75 -14.89
CA PRO A 353 25.08 13.24 -14.84
C PRO A 353 25.74 13.41 -13.46
N ARG A 354 25.19 14.23 -12.55
CA ARG A 354 25.71 14.39 -11.18
C ARG A 354 25.50 13.16 -10.34
N VAL A 355 24.48 12.35 -10.61
CA VAL A 355 24.29 11.03 -9.96
C VAL A 355 25.47 10.10 -10.27
N LYS A 356 26.09 10.24 -11.45
CA LYS A 356 27.30 9.48 -11.84
C LYS A 356 28.52 9.86 -11.01
N LEU A 357 28.61 11.08 -10.48
CA LEU A 357 29.76 11.55 -9.69
C LEU A 357 29.86 10.89 -8.31
N ASN A 358 28.74 10.46 -7.73
CA ASN A 358 28.73 9.69 -6.47
C ASN A 358 29.30 8.27 -6.63
N ILE A 359 29.31 7.73 -7.86
CA ILE A 359 29.92 6.44 -8.18
C ILE A 359 31.45 6.60 -8.26
N ASP A 360 31.94 7.72 -8.79
CA ASP A 360 33.37 8.01 -8.91
C ASP A 360 34.05 8.27 -7.55
N SER A 361 33.34 8.87 -6.57
CA SER A 361 33.88 9.07 -5.22
C SER A 361 33.99 7.78 -4.41
N GLN A 362 33.03 6.85 -4.54
CA GLN A 362 33.13 5.51 -3.94
C GLN A 362 34.19 4.63 -4.65
N SER A 363 34.28 4.70 -5.98
CA SER A 363 35.31 3.98 -6.74
C SER A 363 36.72 4.50 -6.46
N LYS A 364 36.92 5.81 -6.28
CA LYS A 364 38.23 6.38 -5.91
C LYS A 364 38.64 5.97 -4.51
N ASN A 365 37.72 5.97 -3.54
CA ASN A 365 38.01 5.51 -2.18
C ASN A 365 38.36 4.01 -2.12
N ALA A 366 37.72 3.18 -2.96
CA ALA A 366 38.08 1.76 -3.11
C ALA A 366 39.39 1.52 -3.88
N THR A 367 39.80 2.46 -4.74
CA THR A 367 41.05 2.36 -5.52
C THR A 367 42.27 2.84 -4.73
N VAL A 368 42.11 3.82 -3.83
CA VAL A 368 43.18 4.30 -2.95
C VAL A 368 43.63 3.21 -1.95
N GLN A 369 42.78 2.24 -1.63
CA GLN A 369 43.17 1.09 -0.78
C GLN A 369 43.86 -0.06 -1.51
N LYS A 370 43.97 -0.04 -2.86
CA LYS A 370 44.53 -1.16 -3.64
C LYS A 370 45.99 -0.99 -4.09
N THR A 371 46.70 0.02 -3.61
CA THR A 371 48.15 0.12 -3.80
C THR A 371 48.90 -0.35 -2.56
N SER A 372 48.81 -1.64 -2.26
CA SER A 372 49.88 -2.32 -1.52
C SER A 372 49.89 -3.81 -1.82
N ALA A 373 51.00 -4.23 -2.45
CA ALA A 373 51.52 -5.58 -2.55
C ALA A 373 50.73 -6.63 -3.35
N ASP A 374 51.02 -6.65 -4.65
CA ASP A 374 51.53 -7.80 -5.39
C ASP A 374 51.37 -9.20 -4.73
N LYS A 375 50.38 -9.97 -5.21
CA LYS A 375 50.35 -11.45 -5.21
C LYS A 375 49.15 -11.94 -6.03
N LYS A 376 49.43 -12.75 -7.06
CA LYS A 376 48.42 -13.43 -7.90
C LYS A 376 47.35 -14.12 -7.03
N PRO A 377 46.05 -13.94 -7.27
CA PRO A 377 45.02 -14.54 -6.44
C PRO A 377 44.95 -16.05 -6.70
N ARG A 378 45.13 -16.85 -5.65
CA ARG A 378 44.78 -18.28 -5.65
C ARG A 378 43.26 -18.41 -5.50
N LEU A 379 42.63 -19.23 -6.33
CA LEU A 379 41.16 -19.35 -6.45
C LEU A 379 40.44 -19.81 -5.17
N PHE A 380 41.13 -20.45 -4.23
CA PHE A 380 40.55 -20.84 -2.94
C PHE A 380 41.58 -20.62 -1.82
N PRO A 381 41.38 -19.65 -0.90
CA PRO A 381 42.23 -19.53 0.27
C PRO A 381 41.91 -20.69 1.21
N ARG A 382 42.94 -21.43 1.67
CA ARG A 382 42.80 -22.34 2.81
C ARG A 382 42.41 -21.49 4.02
N PHE A 383 41.17 -21.63 4.48
CA PHE A 383 40.74 -21.11 5.77
C PHE A 383 41.56 -21.84 6.86
N LYS A 384 42.63 -21.21 7.33
CA LYS A 384 43.16 -21.52 8.65
C LYS A 384 42.31 -20.72 9.63
N LEU A 385 41.52 -21.40 10.46
CA LEU A 385 40.92 -20.78 11.63
C LEU A 385 42.07 -20.22 12.49
N GLY A 386 42.34 -18.93 12.38
CA GLY A 386 43.09 -18.22 13.41
C GLY A 386 42.27 -18.24 14.69
N ALA A 387 42.92 -18.42 15.83
CA ALA A 387 42.26 -18.33 17.12
C ALA A 387 41.44 -17.04 17.18
N LEU A 388 40.17 -17.16 17.58
CA LEU A 388 39.27 -16.02 17.73
C LEU A 388 39.95 -14.96 18.59
N PRO A 389 39.90 -13.67 18.20
CA PRO A 389 40.43 -12.60 19.05
C PRO A 389 39.74 -12.70 20.41
N ASN A 390 40.53 -12.68 21.49
CA ASN A 390 40.00 -12.73 22.84
C ASN A 390 39.33 -11.38 23.14
N ILE A 391 38.05 -11.25 22.79
CA ILE A 391 37.23 -10.08 23.07
C ILE A 391 37.00 -10.06 24.58
N LYS A 392 37.92 -9.42 25.31
CA LYS A 392 37.71 -9.10 26.73
C LYS A 392 36.60 -8.06 26.80
N PHE A 393 35.41 -8.50 27.19
CA PHE A 393 34.29 -7.62 27.51
C PHE A 393 34.72 -6.63 28.60
N ASN A 394 34.97 -5.37 28.23
CA ASN A 394 35.31 -4.32 29.18
C ASN A 394 34.07 -3.42 29.41
N PRO A 395 33.31 -3.62 30.49
CA PRO A 395 32.05 -2.91 30.75
C PRO A 395 32.25 -1.38 30.91
N GLN A 396 33.47 -0.91 31.17
CA GLN A 396 33.77 0.51 31.31
C GLN A 396 33.72 1.27 29.97
N HIS A 397 34.06 0.61 28.86
CA HIS A 397 34.05 1.24 27.53
C HIS A 397 32.62 1.48 27.01
N ILE A 398 31.70 0.58 27.38
CA ILE A 398 30.26 0.71 27.11
C ILE A 398 29.72 1.95 27.83
N ARG A 399 30.01 2.12 29.12
CA ARG A 399 29.51 3.26 29.91
C ARG A 399 29.96 4.62 29.38
N LYS A 400 31.22 4.76 28.95
CA LYS A 400 31.74 6.01 28.34
C LYS A 400 31.16 6.27 26.94
N SER A 401 30.95 5.22 26.14
CA SER A 401 30.27 5.32 24.85
C SER A 401 28.81 5.76 25.01
N TRP A 402 28.12 5.24 26.02
CA TRP A 402 26.76 5.66 26.35
C TRP A 402 26.68 7.10 26.84
N GLN A 403 27.62 7.55 27.68
CA GLN A 403 27.66 8.95 28.14
C GLN A 403 27.91 9.93 26.99
N THR A 404 28.82 9.60 26.07
CA THR A 404 29.10 10.46 24.91
C THR A 404 27.97 10.44 23.87
N ALA A 405 27.29 9.30 23.70
CA ALA A 405 26.07 9.21 22.89
C ALA A 405 24.93 10.04 23.49
N LEU A 406 24.69 9.94 24.80
CA LEU A 406 23.69 10.73 25.52
C LEU A 406 23.98 12.23 25.45
N GLN A 407 25.23 12.65 25.61
CA GLN A 407 25.61 14.07 25.48
C GLN A 407 25.40 14.59 24.06
N ARG A 408 25.68 13.80 23.02
CA ARG A 408 25.41 14.17 21.62
C ARG A 408 23.92 14.25 21.31
N ILE A 409 23.14 13.33 21.86
CA ILE A 409 21.67 13.37 21.75
C ILE A 409 21.14 14.63 22.44
N TRP A 410 21.61 14.94 23.65
CA TRP A 410 21.19 16.11 24.41
C TRP A 410 21.54 17.45 23.73
N SER A 411 22.74 17.55 23.16
CA SER A 411 23.13 18.75 22.40
C SER A 411 22.33 18.87 21.10
N ALA A 412 22.10 17.78 20.37
CA ALA A 412 21.27 17.77 19.18
C ALA A 412 19.80 18.14 19.48
N THR A 413 19.21 17.60 20.55
CA THR A 413 17.83 17.92 20.94
C THR A 413 17.72 19.37 21.42
N SER A 414 18.65 19.87 22.23
CA SER A 414 18.60 21.27 22.69
C SER A 414 18.77 22.29 21.55
N ASN A 415 19.58 21.98 20.55
CA ASN A 415 19.72 22.81 19.35
C ASN A 415 18.46 22.75 18.48
N PHE A 416 17.88 21.57 18.29
CA PHE A 416 16.60 21.39 17.61
C PHE A 416 15.49 22.24 18.25
N PHE A 417 15.33 22.20 19.58
CA PHE A 417 14.32 23.01 20.27
C PHE A 417 14.58 24.53 20.16
N ARG A 418 15.85 24.98 20.20
CA ARG A 418 16.18 26.40 19.97
C ARG A 418 15.88 26.86 18.55
N GLU A 419 16.07 26.01 17.56
CA GLU A 419 15.68 26.31 16.17
C GLU A 419 14.16 26.29 16.01
N LEU A 420 13.47 25.39 16.69
CA LEU A 420 12.02 25.25 16.62
C LEU A 420 11.27 26.47 17.15
N ILE A 421 11.81 27.11 18.20
CA ILE A 421 11.26 28.36 18.76
C ILE A 421 11.30 29.52 17.75
N LYS A 422 12.17 29.45 16.72
CA LYS A 422 12.22 30.46 15.65
C LYS A 422 11.11 30.33 14.60
N TYR A 423 10.38 29.20 14.59
CA TYR A 423 9.33 28.92 13.60
C TYR A 423 7.97 28.71 14.28
N PRO A 424 7.12 29.75 14.40
CA PRO A 424 5.85 29.66 15.13
C PRO A 424 4.87 28.63 14.56
N SER A 425 4.93 28.31 13.26
CA SER A 425 4.13 27.23 12.64
C SER A 425 4.62 25.82 12.99
N ALA A 426 5.90 25.63 13.32
CA ALA A 426 6.41 24.35 13.81
C ALA A 426 5.95 24.09 15.25
N ILE A 427 5.82 25.15 16.06
CA ILE A 427 5.31 25.08 17.43
C ILE A 427 3.84 24.64 17.43
N SER A 428 3.00 25.18 16.54
CA SER A 428 1.60 24.75 16.43
C SER A 428 1.49 23.28 15.99
N GLY A 429 2.34 22.84 15.06
CA GLY A 429 2.43 21.42 14.67
C GLY A 429 2.80 20.51 15.84
N ILE A 430 3.79 20.87 16.66
CA ILE A 430 4.16 20.11 17.85
C ILE A 430 3.06 20.11 18.90
N ILE A 431 2.34 21.22 19.09
CA ILE A 431 1.21 21.27 20.02
C ILE A 431 0.12 20.30 19.56
N ILE A 432 -0.22 20.27 18.27
CA ILE A 432 -1.20 19.35 17.72
C ILE A 432 -0.74 17.89 17.88
N ILE A 433 0.51 17.58 17.53
CA ILE A 433 1.07 16.24 17.71
C ILE A 433 1.08 15.85 19.19
N SER A 434 1.46 16.77 20.07
CA SER A 434 1.48 16.54 21.52
C SER A 434 0.08 16.25 22.03
N ILE A 435 -0.93 17.05 21.64
CA ILE A 435 -2.34 16.83 21.97
C ILE A 435 -2.81 15.46 21.45
N LEU A 436 -2.50 15.10 20.21
CA LEU A 436 -2.87 13.81 19.65
C LEU A 436 -2.21 12.66 20.41
N VAL A 437 -0.95 12.78 20.78
CA VAL A 437 -0.21 11.76 21.54
C VAL A 437 -0.70 11.68 22.98
N THR A 438 -0.90 12.80 23.69
CA THR A 438 -1.46 12.76 25.05
C THR A 438 -2.91 12.32 25.05
N SER A 439 -3.72 12.70 24.07
CA SER A 439 -5.08 12.16 23.90
C SER A 439 -5.05 10.67 23.60
N ALA A 440 -4.15 10.19 22.74
CA ALA A 440 -4.00 8.76 22.46
C ALA A 440 -3.54 7.98 23.71
N ILE A 441 -2.58 8.51 24.47
CA ILE A 441 -2.12 7.92 25.74
C ILE A 441 -3.24 7.97 26.78
N TYR A 442 -3.93 9.10 26.92
CA TYR A 442 -5.03 9.28 27.86
C TYR A 442 -6.18 8.32 27.54
N ILE A 443 -6.59 8.22 26.27
CA ILE A 443 -7.58 7.25 25.81
C ILE A 443 -7.08 5.83 26.06
N SER A 444 -5.82 5.53 25.75
CA SER A 444 -5.24 4.20 25.99
C SER A 444 -5.11 3.83 27.48
N MET A 445 -5.01 4.81 28.37
CA MET A 445 -4.89 4.59 29.82
C MET A 445 -6.23 4.59 30.54
N ASN A 446 -7.19 5.43 30.12
CA ASN A 446 -8.47 5.64 30.80
C ASN A 446 -9.66 4.93 30.14
N MET A 447 -9.60 4.62 28.85
CA MET A 447 -10.58 3.73 28.21
C MET A 447 -10.05 2.31 28.33
N SER A 448 -10.83 1.41 28.94
CA SER A 448 -10.45 0.00 28.96
C SER A 448 -10.43 -0.50 27.51
N TYR A 449 -9.43 -1.32 27.17
CA TYR A 449 -9.30 -1.90 25.82
C TYR A 449 -10.59 -2.60 25.35
N GLU A 450 -11.35 -3.15 26.30
CA GLU A 450 -12.68 -3.72 26.06
C GLU A 450 -13.71 -2.68 25.58
N GLN A 451 -13.76 -1.50 26.18
CA GLN A 451 -14.65 -0.42 25.73
C GLN A 451 -14.26 0.07 24.34
N SER A 452 -12.96 0.17 24.05
CA SER A 452 -12.46 0.56 22.72
C SER A 452 -12.87 -0.45 21.63
N ILE A 453 -12.73 -1.74 21.93
CA ILE A 453 -13.14 -2.82 21.02
C ILE A 453 -14.67 -2.84 20.86
N ARG A 454 -15.42 -2.70 21.95
CA ARG A 454 -16.89 -2.71 21.95
C ARG A 454 -17.47 -1.57 21.12
N ILE A 455 -16.84 -0.39 21.18
CA ILE A 455 -17.22 0.77 20.35
C ILE A 455 -16.79 0.57 18.89
N TRP A 456 -15.63 -0.06 18.64
CA TRP A 456 -15.10 -0.26 17.29
C TRP A 456 -15.76 -1.42 16.51
N ARG A 457 -16.24 -2.47 17.19
CA ARG A 457 -16.74 -3.71 16.56
C ARG A 457 -18.27 -3.89 16.56
N SER A 458 -19.03 -2.86 16.94
CA SER A 458 -20.49 -2.93 17.20
C SER A 458 -20.90 -4.04 18.18
N GLN A 459 -22.16 -4.02 18.65
CA GLN A 459 -22.64 -4.73 19.84
C GLN A 459 -22.70 -6.28 19.76
N ASP A 460 -22.23 -6.91 18.68
CA ASP A 460 -22.52 -8.34 18.41
C ASP A 460 -21.43 -9.33 18.85
N TYR A 461 -20.32 -8.88 19.43
CA TYR A 461 -19.15 -9.76 19.68
C TYR A 461 -18.45 -9.47 21.03
N ASP A 462 -19.11 -9.79 22.14
CA ASP A 462 -18.48 -9.80 23.47
C ASP A 462 -17.78 -11.16 23.70
N TRP A 463 -16.45 -11.17 23.70
CA TRP A 463 -15.64 -12.39 23.90
C TRP A 463 -15.72 -12.93 25.33
N THR A 464 -16.30 -12.15 26.26
CA THR A 464 -16.63 -12.59 27.61
C THR A 464 -17.80 -13.58 27.63
N GLU A 465 -18.73 -13.48 26.67
CA GLU A 465 -19.84 -14.42 26.49
C GLU A 465 -19.48 -15.61 25.58
N TYR A 466 -18.51 -15.44 24.67
CA TYR A 466 -18.10 -16.46 23.70
C TYR A 466 -16.58 -16.71 23.73
N PRO A 467 -16.10 -17.67 24.56
CA PRO A 467 -14.66 -17.96 24.76
C PRO A 467 -13.87 -18.34 23.50
N LYS A 468 -14.55 -18.80 22.44
CA LYS A 468 -13.94 -19.10 21.12
C LYS A 468 -13.46 -17.84 20.39
N LEU A 469 -13.90 -16.66 20.82
CA LEU A 469 -13.53 -15.37 20.23
C LEU A 469 -12.46 -14.63 21.05
N ALA A 470 -11.88 -15.27 22.06
CA ALA A 470 -10.82 -14.68 22.87
C ALA A 470 -9.57 -14.41 22.01
N PRO A 471 -8.79 -13.36 22.30
CA PRO A 471 -7.62 -13.00 21.51
C PRO A 471 -6.52 -14.08 21.59
N PRO A 472 -5.72 -14.25 20.51
CA PRO A 472 -4.73 -15.32 20.42
C PRO A 472 -3.61 -15.18 21.47
N ALA A 473 -3.08 -16.31 21.96
CA ALA A 473 -2.19 -16.37 23.13
C ALA A 473 -0.97 -15.42 23.11
N TRP A 474 -0.48 -15.04 21.93
CA TRP A 474 0.63 -14.09 21.80
C TRP A 474 0.27 -12.66 22.23
N THR A 475 -1.01 -12.29 22.28
CA THR A 475 -1.44 -10.98 22.80
C THR A 475 -1.18 -10.83 24.30
N ASN A 476 -0.96 -11.94 25.02
CA ASN A 476 -0.60 -11.94 26.44
C ASN A 476 0.89 -11.74 26.72
N LEU A 477 1.77 -11.76 25.70
CA LEU A 477 3.23 -11.70 25.91
C LEU A 477 3.71 -10.44 26.64
N PHE A 478 2.99 -9.32 26.46
CA PHE A 478 3.36 -8.02 27.00
C PHE A 478 2.37 -7.49 28.05
N ARG A 479 1.38 -8.28 28.45
CA ARG A 479 0.40 -7.90 29.46
C ARG A 479 0.87 -8.30 30.86
N ARG A 480 0.65 -7.41 31.83
CA ARG A 480 0.80 -7.72 33.26
C ARG A 480 -0.30 -8.67 33.75
N GLU A 481 -1.52 -8.49 33.27
CA GLU A 481 -2.68 -9.35 33.55
C GLU A 481 -2.98 -10.19 32.31
N LYS A 482 -2.69 -11.49 32.39
CA LYS A 482 -2.91 -12.42 31.28
C LYS A 482 -4.40 -12.65 31.10
N LEU A 483 -4.90 -12.43 29.89
CA LEU A 483 -6.26 -12.82 29.51
C LEU A 483 -6.39 -14.34 29.40
N PRO A 484 -7.59 -14.91 29.62
CA PRO A 484 -7.84 -16.30 29.29
C PRO A 484 -7.62 -16.55 27.78
N THR A 485 -7.07 -17.71 27.45
CA THR A 485 -6.76 -18.11 26.06
C THR A 485 -8.01 -18.63 25.36
N THR A 486 -8.06 -18.46 24.04
CA THR A 486 -9.13 -19.00 23.18
C THR A 486 -9.35 -20.48 23.44
N LEU A 487 -10.58 -20.85 23.80
CA LEU A 487 -10.96 -22.25 23.97
C LEU A 487 -11.40 -22.82 22.62
N ILE A 488 -10.69 -23.86 22.16
CA ILE A 488 -11.05 -24.62 20.97
C ILE A 488 -11.72 -25.92 21.43
N LEU A 489 -13.05 -25.92 21.49
CA LEU A 489 -13.85 -27.11 21.76
C LEU A 489 -14.02 -27.88 20.45
N SER A 490 -13.48 -29.09 20.40
CA SER A 490 -13.63 -30.00 19.27
C SER A 490 -13.62 -31.44 19.78
N GLU A 491 -14.57 -32.27 19.32
CA GLU A 491 -14.54 -33.72 19.58
C GLU A 491 -13.25 -34.39 19.08
N SER A 492 -12.56 -33.77 18.12
CA SER A 492 -11.26 -34.25 17.63
C SER A 492 -10.11 -34.04 18.62
N ASN A 493 -10.22 -33.03 19.50
CA ASN A 493 -9.14 -32.58 20.38
C ASN A 493 -9.46 -32.80 21.87
N GLN A 494 -10.74 -32.88 22.25
CA GLN A 494 -11.21 -33.07 23.62
C GLN A 494 -12.44 -33.99 23.62
N GLU A 495 -12.50 -34.93 24.56
CA GLU A 495 -13.67 -35.81 24.74
C GLU A 495 -14.84 -35.02 25.33
N ALA A 496 -16.00 -35.07 24.68
CA ALA A 496 -17.24 -34.51 25.20
C ALA A 496 -17.75 -35.34 26.39
N VAL A 497 -18.34 -34.69 27.39
CA VAL A 497 -18.84 -35.32 28.61
C VAL A 497 -20.16 -36.05 28.36
N GLU A 498 -21.03 -35.47 27.53
CA GLU A 498 -22.25 -36.12 27.04
C GLU A 498 -22.44 -35.78 25.57
N THR A 499 -22.87 -36.75 24.77
CA THR A 499 -23.22 -36.54 23.37
C THR A 499 -24.58 -37.17 23.11
N SER A 500 -25.59 -36.35 22.81
CA SER A 500 -26.92 -36.81 22.43
C SER A 500 -27.15 -36.53 20.95
N ILE A 501 -27.70 -37.52 20.24
CA ILE A 501 -28.05 -37.41 18.82
C ILE A 501 -29.56 -37.56 18.73
N SER A 502 -30.24 -36.55 18.22
CA SER A 502 -31.69 -36.55 18.05
C SER A 502 -32.06 -36.15 16.62
N GLU A 503 -33.09 -36.78 16.05
CA GLU A 503 -33.65 -36.40 14.76
C GLU A 503 -34.82 -35.45 14.97
N SER A 504 -34.78 -34.30 14.31
CA SER A 504 -35.87 -33.31 14.31
C SER A 504 -36.17 -32.89 12.87
N GLY A 505 -37.19 -33.52 12.27
CA GLY A 505 -37.54 -33.31 10.86
C GLY A 505 -36.43 -33.80 9.91
N ASP A 506 -36.06 -32.98 8.93
CA ASP A 506 -34.96 -33.25 7.99
C ASP A 506 -33.56 -32.97 8.59
N MET A 507 -33.46 -32.65 9.88
CA MET A 507 -32.19 -32.31 10.53
C MET A 507 -31.80 -33.31 11.62
N ILE A 508 -30.53 -33.72 11.60
CA ILE A 508 -29.90 -34.48 12.69
C ILE A 508 -29.25 -33.45 13.62
N VAL A 509 -29.73 -33.39 14.87
CA VAL A 509 -29.20 -32.50 15.89
C VAL A 509 -28.33 -33.33 16.84
N LYS A 510 -27.01 -33.16 16.71
CA LYS A 510 -26.01 -33.69 17.66
C LYS A 510 -25.67 -32.61 18.67
N GLN A 511 -25.93 -32.85 19.95
CA GLN A 511 -25.57 -31.98 21.05
C GLN A 511 -24.43 -32.62 21.84
N SER A 512 -23.28 -31.94 21.88
CA SER A 512 -22.10 -32.38 22.64
C SER A 512 -21.84 -31.39 23.77
N LEU A 513 -21.91 -31.87 25.02
CA LEU A 513 -21.70 -31.09 26.22
C LEU A 513 -20.23 -31.20 26.65
N PHE A 514 -19.55 -30.06 26.77
CA PHE A 514 -18.20 -29.96 27.29
C PHE A 514 -18.24 -29.21 28.63
N THR A 515 -17.68 -29.79 29.69
CA THR A 515 -17.47 -29.08 30.95
C THR A 515 -15.99 -28.72 31.09
N PHE A 516 -15.72 -27.46 31.42
CA PHE A 516 -14.37 -26.96 31.65
C PHE A 516 -14.42 -25.79 32.64
N ASP A 517 -13.38 -25.65 33.45
CA ASP A 517 -13.22 -24.50 34.33
C ASP A 517 -12.67 -23.31 33.51
N TYR A 518 -13.52 -22.29 33.31
CA TYR A 518 -13.13 -21.03 32.67
C TYR A 518 -13.20 -19.89 33.71
N PRO A 519 -12.11 -19.17 33.96
CA PRO A 519 -12.03 -18.15 35.01
C PRO A 519 -12.76 -16.85 34.68
#